data_AF-A0AAE0SSL1-F1
#
_entry.id   AF-A0AAE0SSL1-F1
#
_cell.length_a   1.000
_cell.length_b   1.000
_cell.length_c   1.000
_cell.angle_alpha   90.00
_cell.angle_beta   90.00
_cell.angle_gamma   90.00
#
_symmetry.space_group_name_H-M   'P 1'
#
loop_
_entity.id
_entity.type
_entity.pdbx_description
1 polymer ?
#
loop_
_entity_poly.entity_id
_entity_poly.type
_entity_poly.pdbx_seq_one_letter_code
_entity_poly.pdbx_strand_id
1 'polypeptide(L)'
;MTRTYATKSEKAKIVLKWNKENLQLFGPIVKKQTARKSQDVNVTSEQEILNKEENNAVSSANNQKSTSSRMTNKLETTTELQITDKNVTCTEFIADDPLKIISQSPLFPEPEVDLAQHQLLKDYVEKLSLTTLPAVNLILNKTQSWENAAALEKWKKKMIQKMGEERFQKYQQDTLLKGINTHDCIRNQLLGQNIDLMAENEGHWKSVQHVLTEIGQVVDQEQDVIHPELFYKGKFDCIAAYRNTLCVIEWKTSSKKRPLLSNTYDNPIQLAAYLGAINRSHFLSSKGIDKLSNAMVVVIYPGGEPATVHFMNSATCQHYWECWLERLKKYWTMKAQET
;
A
#
# COMPACT_ATOMS: atom_id res chain seq x y z
N MET A 1 -12.67 -8.47 38.02
CA MET A 1 -12.08 -9.13 36.83
C MET A 1 -10.62 -8.71 36.74
N THR A 2 -9.71 -9.65 36.92
CA THR A 2 -8.26 -9.44 36.97
C THR A 2 -7.72 -9.21 35.56
N ARG A 3 -7.11 -8.05 35.30
CA ARG A 3 -6.39 -7.76 34.06
C ARG A 3 -5.12 -8.61 34.03
N THR A 4 -4.95 -9.43 32.99
CA THR A 4 -3.74 -10.23 32.78
C THR A 4 -2.89 -9.52 31.73
N TYR A 5 -1.71 -9.03 32.12
CA TYR A 5 -0.78 -8.36 31.21
C TYR A 5 0.20 -9.38 30.63
N ALA A 6 0.42 -9.36 29.32
CA ALA A 6 1.43 -10.18 28.67
C ALA A 6 2.84 -9.90 29.22
N THR A 7 3.57 -10.97 29.53
CA THR A 7 4.92 -10.88 30.08
C THR A 7 5.92 -10.36 29.04
N LYS A 8 7.05 -9.81 29.51
CA LYS A 8 8.14 -9.32 28.63
C LYS A 8 8.66 -10.38 27.64
N SER A 9 8.58 -11.66 28.01
CA SER A 9 8.97 -12.82 27.19
C SER A 9 7.98 -13.11 26.06
N GLU A 10 6.68 -12.98 26.32
CA GLU A 10 5.62 -13.17 25.32
C GLU A 10 5.64 -12.04 24.29
N LYS A 11 5.82 -10.79 24.74
CA LYS A 11 6.00 -9.63 23.84
C LYS A 11 7.19 -9.82 22.89
N ALA A 12 8.31 -10.38 23.38
CA ALA A 12 9.47 -10.64 22.54
C ALA A 12 9.23 -11.75 21.49
N LYS A 13 8.48 -12.80 21.83
CA LYS A 13 8.13 -13.88 20.88
C LYS A 13 7.17 -13.38 19.79
N ILE A 14 6.20 -12.54 20.17
CA ILE A 14 5.29 -11.88 19.24
C ILE A 14 6.08 -11.00 18.27
N VAL A 15 6.97 -10.13 18.76
CA VAL A 15 7.84 -9.28 17.93
C VAL A 15 8.70 -10.09 16.96
N LEU A 16 9.27 -11.22 17.38
CA LEU A 16 10.09 -12.07 16.51
C LEU A 16 9.28 -12.76 15.42
N LYS A 17 8.09 -13.27 15.75
CA LYS A 17 7.16 -13.86 14.77
C LYS A 17 6.74 -12.82 13.73
N TRP A 18 6.33 -11.64 14.19
CA TRP A 18 5.92 -10.54 13.32
C TRP A 18 7.06 -9.91 12.54
N ASN A 19 8.28 -9.84 13.08
CA ASN A 19 9.44 -9.41 12.31
C ASN A 19 9.79 -10.41 11.20
N LYS A 20 9.54 -11.71 11.40
CA LYS A 20 9.72 -12.74 10.36
C LYS A 20 8.64 -12.63 9.29
N GLU A 21 7.38 -12.49 9.68
CA GLU A 21 6.26 -12.25 8.76
C GLU A 21 6.43 -10.92 8.02
N ASN A 22 6.91 -9.87 8.69
CA ASN A 22 7.22 -8.59 8.08
C ASN A 22 8.44 -8.64 7.16
N LEU A 23 9.47 -9.41 7.49
CA LEU A 23 10.61 -9.60 6.59
C LEU A 23 10.20 -10.35 5.32
N GLN A 24 9.26 -11.30 5.45
CA GLN A 24 8.69 -12.05 4.33
C GLN A 24 7.72 -11.21 3.49
N LEU A 25 6.97 -10.29 4.10
CA LEU A 25 5.98 -9.44 3.43
C LEU A 25 6.59 -8.11 2.95
N PHE A 26 7.31 -7.39 3.78
CA PHE A 26 7.81 -6.02 3.54
C PHE A 26 9.31 -5.93 3.21
N GLY A 27 10.06 -7.05 3.26
CA GLY A 27 11.51 -7.06 3.06
C GLY A 27 12.30 -6.49 4.25
N PRO A 28 13.65 -6.51 4.21
CA PRO A 28 14.47 -5.97 5.28
C PRO A 28 14.36 -4.44 5.36
N ILE A 29 13.84 -3.94 6.47
CA ILE A 29 13.62 -2.50 6.70
C ILE A 29 14.96 -1.73 6.83
N VAL A 30 16.07 -2.40 7.17
CA VAL A 30 17.44 -1.86 7.14
C VAL A 30 18.45 -2.98 6.83
N LYS A 31 19.44 -2.72 5.96
CA LYS A 31 20.63 -3.58 5.80
C LYS A 31 21.45 -3.53 7.10
N LYS A 32 21.62 -4.66 7.80
CA LYS A 32 22.49 -4.77 8.98
C LYS A 32 23.90 -4.28 8.62
N GLN A 33 24.31 -3.13 9.13
CA GLN A 33 25.71 -2.84 9.37
C GLN A 33 26.02 -3.26 10.81
N THR A 34 27.00 -4.14 10.96
CA THR A 34 27.46 -4.68 12.25
C THR A 34 28.05 -3.56 13.10
N ALA A 35 27.42 -3.29 14.24
CA ALA A 35 27.82 -2.25 15.19
C ALA A 35 29.13 -2.60 15.92
N ARG A 36 29.97 -1.58 16.16
CA ARG A 36 30.95 -1.56 17.25
C ARG A 36 30.44 -0.62 18.35
N LYS A 37 30.52 -1.10 19.59
CA LYS A 37 29.98 -0.53 20.84
C LYS A 37 30.71 0.76 21.28
N SER A 38 29.97 1.68 21.89
CA SER A 38 30.47 2.46 23.04
C SER A 38 29.33 3.08 23.89
N GLN A 39 29.27 2.57 25.12
CA GLN A 39 28.97 3.11 26.47
C GLN A 39 27.91 4.20 26.78
N ASP A 40 27.30 3.95 27.94
CA ASP A 40 26.19 4.61 28.65
C ASP A 40 26.40 6.08 29.05
N VAL A 41 25.31 6.86 29.02
CA VAL A 41 25.02 7.94 29.99
C VAL A 41 23.51 8.00 30.31
N ASN A 42 23.23 8.22 31.58
CA ASN A 42 21.94 8.15 32.29
C ASN A 42 20.99 9.34 32.04
N VAL A 43 19.69 9.02 31.99
CA VAL A 43 18.46 9.72 32.42
C VAL A 43 18.47 11.24 32.62
N THR A 44 17.58 11.95 31.90
CA THR A 44 16.50 12.75 32.50
C THR A 44 15.43 13.15 31.47
N SER A 45 14.22 13.28 32.01
CA SER A 45 12.91 13.51 31.40
C SER A 45 12.76 14.83 30.67
N GLU A 46 12.32 14.82 29.41
CA GLU A 46 11.70 15.99 28.77
C GLU A 46 10.62 15.55 27.78
N GLN A 47 9.37 15.55 28.27
CA GLN A 47 8.16 15.28 27.50
C GLN A 47 7.54 16.56 26.90
N GLU A 48 8.26 17.70 26.87
CA GLU A 48 7.63 19.01 26.55
C GLU A 48 8.17 19.76 25.31
N ILE A 49 9.08 19.19 24.50
CA ILE A 49 9.66 19.91 23.33
C ILE A 49 9.18 19.36 21.96
N LEU A 50 7.93 18.87 21.87
CA LEU A 50 7.44 18.25 20.62
C LEU A 50 6.22 18.91 19.96
N ASN A 51 5.72 20.04 20.47
CA ASN A 51 4.45 20.60 19.99
C ASN A 51 4.50 21.99 19.32
N LYS A 52 5.66 22.54 18.91
CA LYS A 52 5.67 23.90 18.32
C LYS A 52 6.37 24.16 16.99
N GLU A 53 7.04 23.21 16.33
CA GLU A 53 7.74 23.51 15.06
C GLU A 53 7.66 22.40 14.00
N GLU A 54 6.44 21.96 13.64
CA GLU A 54 6.19 21.15 12.43
C GLU A 54 5.25 21.83 11.41
N ASN A 55 5.16 23.17 11.42
CA ASN A 55 4.23 23.93 10.56
C ASN A 55 4.78 24.41 9.20
N ASN A 56 5.97 23.99 8.75
CA ASN A 56 6.45 24.39 7.42
C ASN A 56 7.38 23.35 6.78
N ALA A 57 6.77 22.34 6.16
CA ALA A 57 7.30 21.68 4.97
C ALA A 57 6.20 20.79 4.39
N VAL A 58 5.93 20.96 3.09
CA VAL A 58 4.96 20.24 2.25
C VAL A 58 3.55 20.86 2.20
N SER A 59 3.52 22.14 1.83
CA SER A 59 2.37 22.79 1.19
C SER A 59 2.87 23.79 0.15
N SER A 60 3.56 23.30 -0.89
CA SER A 60 4.02 24.11 -2.02
C SER A 60 4.22 23.25 -3.26
N ALA A 61 3.13 22.81 -3.89
CA ALA A 61 3.10 22.39 -5.29
C ALA A 61 1.63 22.24 -5.71
N ASN A 62 0.91 23.36 -5.80
CA ASN A 62 -0.25 23.51 -6.67
C ASN A 62 -0.72 24.96 -6.61
N ASN A 63 -0.08 25.80 -7.41
CA ASN A 63 -0.74 26.99 -7.92
C ASN A 63 0.00 27.53 -9.14
N GLN A 64 -0.71 27.54 -10.28
CA GLN A 64 -0.73 28.53 -11.37
C GLN A 64 -1.16 27.82 -12.66
N LYS A 65 -2.43 27.91 -13.08
CA LYS A 65 -3.09 29.02 -13.80
C LYS A 65 -2.32 29.50 -15.04
N SER A 66 -2.79 29.00 -16.19
CA SER A 66 -3.05 29.71 -17.45
C SER A 66 -2.53 31.15 -17.59
N THR A 67 -1.63 31.36 -18.54
CA THR A 67 -1.56 32.61 -19.32
C THR A 67 -1.21 32.31 -20.77
N SER A 68 -2.06 32.85 -21.65
CA SER A 68 -1.91 32.94 -23.10
C SER A 68 -0.75 33.87 -23.47
N SER A 69 0.08 33.49 -24.45
CA SER A 69 0.80 34.44 -25.29
C SER A 69 0.93 33.94 -26.73
N ARG A 70 0.25 34.70 -27.58
CA ARG A 70 0.29 34.75 -29.04
C ARG A 70 1.65 35.29 -29.49
N MET A 71 2.35 34.59 -30.38
CA MET A 71 3.29 35.21 -31.34
C MET A 71 3.28 34.46 -32.67
N THR A 72 3.48 35.26 -33.71
CA THR A 72 3.10 35.08 -35.11
C THR A 72 4.24 34.57 -36.01
N ASN A 73 3.85 33.81 -37.04
CA ASN A 73 4.42 33.64 -38.38
C ASN A 73 5.92 33.90 -38.63
N LYS A 74 6.59 32.88 -39.20
CA LYS A 74 7.35 33.09 -40.44
C LYS A 74 7.30 31.83 -41.33
N LEU A 75 6.86 32.08 -42.56
CA LEU A 75 6.67 31.18 -43.68
C LEU A 75 7.99 31.12 -44.46
N GLU A 76 8.54 29.93 -44.71
CA GLU A 76 9.46 29.70 -45.83
C GLU A 76 9.08 28.38 -46.52
N THR A 77 8.77 28.51 -47.81
CA THR A 77 8.29 27.51 -48.75
C THR A 77 9.43 27.14 -49.68
N THR A 78 9.72 25.84 -49.88
CA THR A 78 10.31 25.18 -51.09
C THR A 78 10.73 23.75 -50.67
N THR A 79 10.51 22.63 -51.37
CA THR A 79 10.10 22.31 -52.74
C THR A 79 9.57 20.86 -52.73
N GLU A 80 8.56 20.57 -53.54
CA GLU A 80 8.07 19.21 -53.82
C GLU A 80 9.15 18.36 -54.51
N LEU A 81 9.34 17.13 -54.02
CA LEU A 81 9.78 16.00 -54.85
C LEU A 81 8.93 14.78 -54.51
N GLN A 82 8.04 14.46 -55.43
CA GLN A 82 7.27 13.23 -55.47
C GLN A 82 8.20 12.05 -55.77
N ILE A 83 8.24 11.06 -54.89
CA ILE A 83 8.68 9.70 -55.24
C ILE A 83 7.57 8.74 -54.83
N THR A 84 7.03 8.08 -55.84
CA THR A 84 5.94 7.11 -55.84
C THR A 84 6.35 5.76 -55.24
N ASP A 85 5.44 5.21 -54.44
CA ASP A 85 5.12 3.81 -54.20
C ASP A 85 6.25 2.76 -54.19
N LYS A 86 6.50 2.20 -52.99
CA LYS A 86 6.33 0.75 -52.75
C LYS A 86 5.78 0.52 -51.35
N ASN A 87 4.52 0.08 -51.28
CA ASN A 87 3.94 -0.61 -50.14
C ASN A 87 4.81 -1.83 -49.81
N VAL A 88 5.72 -1.66 -48.86
CA VAL A 88 6.21 -2.76 -48.03
C VAL A 88 5.44 -2.63 -46.74
N THR A 89 4.32 -3.35 -46.65
CA THR A 89 3.71 -3.66 -45.36
C THR A 89 4.70 -4.57 -44.65
N CYS A 90 5.68 -3.98 -43.96
CA CYS A 90 6.29 -4.64 -42.83
C CYS A 90 5.17 -4.79 -41.81
N THR A 91 4.44 -5.90 -41.88
CA THR A 91 3.85 -6.46 -40.68
C THR A 91 5.03 -6.79 -39.79
N GLU A 92 5.45 -5.81 -38.99
CA GLU A 92 6.26 -6.08 -37.82
C GLU A 92 5.55 -7.25 -37.12
N PHE A 93 6.25 -8.37 -37.01
CA PHE A 93 5.89 -9.37 -36.02
C PHE A 93 5.96 -8.63 -34.69
N ILE A 94 4.82 -8.09 -34.23
CA ILE A 94 4.68 -7.63 -32.87
C ILE A 94 4.85 -8.92 -32.07
N ALA A 95 6.05 -9.15 -31.55
CA ALA A 95 6.26 -10.16 -30.55
C ALA A 95 5.18 -9.93 -29.49
N ASP A 96 4.34 -10.94 -29.24
CA ASP A 96 3.24 -10.78 -28.30
C ASP A 96 3.82 -10.31 -26.96
N ASP A 97 3.55 -9.05 -26.56
CA ASP A 97 4.04 -8.49 -25.30
C ASP A 97 3.36 -9.26 -24.15
N PRO A 98 4.09 -10.10 -23.39
CA PRO A 98 3.50 -10.90 -22.31
C PRO A 98 2.89 -10.04 -21.21
N LEU A 99 3.29 -8.77 -21.11
CA LEU A 99 2.80 -7.83 -20.11
C LEU A 99 1.61 -7.01 -20.62
N LYS A 100 1.15 -7.21 -21.85
CA LYS A 100 0.01 -6.48 -22.44
C LYS A 100 -1.29 -6.73 -21.67
N ILE A 101 -1.53 -7.99 -21.29
CA ILE A 101 -2.75 -8.37 -20.57
C ILE A 101 -2.89 -7.66 -19.22
N ILE A 102 -1.78 -7.30 -18.57
CA ILE A 102 -1.79 -6.58 -17.29
C ILE A 102 -2.56 -5.28 -17.45
N SER A 103 -2.22 -4.46 -18.44
CA SER A 103 -2.85 -3.17 -18.68
C SER A 103 -4.31 -3.25 -19.13
N GLN A 104 -4.76 -4.43 -19.58
CA GLN A 104 -6.12 -4.68 -20.08
C GLN A 104 -7.02 -5.39 -19.06
N SER A 105 -6.45 -5.85 -17.95
CA SER A 105 -7.18 -6.65 -16.97
C SER A 105 -8.21 -5.80 -16.22
N PRO A 106 -9.51 -6.10 -16.30
CA PRO A 106 -10.52 -5.31 -15.62
C PRO A 106 -10.54 -5.62 -14.11
N LEU A 107 -10.85 -4.62 -13.29
CA LEU A 107 -11.06 -4.78 -11.84
C LEU A 107 -12.27 -5.69 -11.54
N PHE A 108 -13.29 -5.60 -12.39
CA PHE A 108 -14.51 -6.39 -12.32
C PHE A 108 -14.51 -7.37 -13.49
N PRO A 109 -14.21 -8.66 -13.23
CA PRO A 109 -14.16 -9.69 -14.26
C PRO A 109 -15.51 -9.92 -14.93
N GLU A 110 -15.52 -9.98 -16.27
CA GLU A 110 -16.51 -10.77 -17.00
C GLU A 110 -16.04 -12.24 -17.07
N PRO A 111 -16.93 -13.21 -17.36
CA PRO A 111 -16.59 -14.64 -17.35
C PRO A 111 -15.52 -15.05 -18.37
N GLU A 112 -15.35 -14.26 -19.43
CA GLU A 112 -14.42 -14.55 -20.50
C GLU A 112 -13.02 -14.01 -20.19
N VAL A 113 -12.04 -14.93 -20.22
CA VAL A 113 -10.62 -14.63 -20.08
C VAL A 113 -9.94 -14.92 -21.42
N ASP A 114 -9.09 -14.00 -21.89
CA ASP A 114 -8.21 -14.27 -23.03
C ASP A 114 -7.16 -15.31 -22.61
N LEU A 115 -7.48 -16.58 -22.84
CA LEU A 115 -6.65 -17.73 -22.45
C LEU A 115 -5.26 -17.68 -23.07
N ALA A 116 -5.12 -17.15 -24.29
CA ALA A 116 -3.84 -17.09 -24.99
C ALA A 116 -2.92 -16.05 -24.35
N GLN A 117 -3.42 -14.83 -24.13
CA GLN A 117 -2.64 -13.79 -23.45
C GLN A 117 -2.34 -14.14 -21.99
N HIS A 118 -3.27 -14.80 -21.30
CA HIS A 118 -3.04 -15.26 -19.93
C HIS A 118 -1.93 -16.33 -19.88
N GLN A 119 -1.95 -17.31 -20.79
CA GLN A 119 -0.89 -18.32 -20.88
C GLN A 119 0.47 -17.68 -21.19
N LEU A 120 0.50 -16.67 -22.04
CA LEU A 120 1.73 -15.94 -22.36
C LEU A 120 2.33 -15.22 -21.13
N LEU A 121 1.49 -14.56 -20.32
CA LEU A 121 1.94 -13.95 -19.06
C LEU A 121 2.40 -15.02 -18.07
N LYS A 122 1.70 -16.15 -17.99
CA LYS A 122 2.07 -17.27 -17.13
C LYS A 122 3.46 -17.81 -17.47
N ASP A 123 3.71 -18.11 -18.75
CA ASP A 123 5.00 -18.59 -19.24
C ASP A 123 6.11 -17.57 -18.95
N TYR A 124 5.81 -16.27 -19.11
CA TYR A 124 6.74 -15.20 -18.77
C TYR A 124 7.10 -15.19 -17.27
N VAL A 125 6.10 -15.30 -16.38
CA VAL A 125 6.32 -15.31 -14.93
C VAL A 125 7.04 -16.58 -14.48
N GLU A 126 6.71 -17.73 -15.05
CA GLU A 126 7.36 -19.02 -14.72
C GLU A 126 8.84 -19.02 -15.13
N LYS A 127 9.20 -18.41 -16.27
CA LYS A 127 10.60 -18.25 -16.70
C LYS A 127 11.46 -17.48 -15.70
N LEU A 128 10.86 -16.56 -14.93
CA LEU A 128 11.56 -15.81 -13.87
C LEU A 128 11.94 -16.68 -12.67
N SER A 129 11.47 -17.94 -12.61
CA SER A 129 11.86 -18.94 -11.60
C SER A 129 11.72 -18.44 -10.15
N LEU A 130 10.67 -17.68 -9.87
CA LEU A 130 10.41 -17.13 -8.54
C LEU A 130 9.99 -18.24 -7.57
N THR A 131 10.54 -18.22 -6.36
CA THR A 131 10.17 -19.18 -5.30
C THR A 131 8.75 -18.94 -4.77
N THR A 132 8.30 -17.68 -4.76
CA THR A 132 6.94 -17.31 -4.33
C THR A 132 6.46 -16.10 -5.12
N LEU A 133 5.14 -16.00 -5.31
CA LEU A 133 4.54 -14.80 -5.90
C LEU A 133 4.82 -13.55 -5.06
N PRO A 134 5.07 -12.40 -5.71
CA PRO A 134 5.34 -11.15 -5.03
C PRO A 134 4.12 -10.64 -4.25
N ALA A 135 4.36 -10.10 -3.07
CA ALA A 135 3.32 -9.45 -2.27
C ALA A 135 3.02 -8.02 -2.77
N VAL A 136 1.78 -7.54 -2.62
CA VAL A 136 1.35 -6.19 -3.04
C VAL A 136 2.27 -5.10 -2.51
N ASN A 137 2.58 -5.11 -1.22
CA ASN A 137 3.50 -4.17 -0.57
C ASN A 137 4.93 -4.22 -1.14
N LEU A 138 5.45 -5.41 -1.47
CA LEU A 138 6.75 -5.57 -2.12
C LEU A 138 6.75 -4.89 -3.50
N ILE A 139 5.70 -5.11 -4.29
CA ILE A 139 5.54 -4.50 -5.61
C ILE A 139 5.51 -2.98 -5.47
N LEU A 140 4.66 -2.44 -4.59
CA LEU A 140 4.56 -1.01 -4.35
C LEU A 140 5.90 -0.41 -3.92
N ASN A 141 6.56 -1.00 -2.92
CA ASN A 141 7.87 -0.51 -2.43
C ASN A 141 8.96 -0.51 -3.51
N LYS A 142 9.00 -1.54 -4.37
CA LYS A 142 10.00 -1.66 -5.44
C LYS A 142 9.73 -0.70 -6.61
N THR A 143 8.48 -0.31 -6.81
CA THR A 143 8.07 0.47 -7.98
C THR A 143 7.74 1.93 -7.66
N GLN A 144 7.91 2.35 -6.40
CA GLN A 144 7.72 3.73 -5.95
C GLN A 144 8.46 4.73 -6.84
N SER A 145 7.91 5.95 -6.95
CA SER A 145 8.57 7.01 -7.70
C SER A 145 9.89 7.42 -7.05
N TRP A 146 10.79 7.98 -7.84
CA TRP A 146 12.07 8.49 -7.34
C TRP A 146 11.86 9.59 -6.31
N GLU A 147 10.90 10.49 -6.53
CA GLU A 147 10.57 11.60 -5.62
C GLU A 147 10.14 11.08 -4.25
N ASN A 148 9.26 10.07 -4.22
CA ASN A 148 8.81 9.44 -2.98
C ASN A 148 9.96 8.73 -2.27
N ALA A 149 10.79 7.98 -3.00
CA ALA A 149 11.96 7.30 -2.43
C ALA A 149 12.96 8.31 -1.84
N ALA A 150 13.25 9.40 -2.56
CA ALA A 150 14.15 10.47 -2.13
C ALA A 150 13.60 11.21 -0.90
N ALA A 151 12.29 11.48 -0.86
CA ALA A 151 11.64 12.11 0.27
C ALA A 151 11.72 11.24 1.54
N LEU A 152 11.47 9.93 1.40
CA LEU A 152 11.60 8.96 2.49
C LEU A 152 13.04 8.87 3.02
N GLU A 153 14.03 8.83 2.13
CA GLU A 153 15.43 8.79 2.51
C GLU A 153 15.86 10.08 3.22
N LYS A 154 15.43 11.24 2.72
CA LYS A 154 15.67 12.53 3.35
C LYS A 154 15.05 12.60 4.75
N TRP A 155 13.80 12.15 4.90
CA TRP A 155 13.13 12.08 6.19
C TRP A 155 13.88 11.15 7.16
N LYS A 156 14.29 9.96 6.70
CA LYS A 156 15.06 9.00 7.49
C LYS A 156 16.36 9.61 7.99
N LYS A 157 17.14 10.25 7.12
CA LYS A 157 18.39 10.95 7.50
C LYS A 157 18.14 12.03 8.55
N LYS A 158 17.09 12.84 8.37
CA LYS A 158 16.69 13.88 9.34
C LYS A 158 16.34 13.27 10.71
N MET A 159 15.60 12.15 10.72
CA MET A 159 15.24 11.47 11.97
C MET A 159 16.47 10.91 12.68
N ILE A 160 17.35 10.22 11.95
CA ILE A 160 18.61 9.70 12.51
C ILE A 160 19.48 10.85 13.05
N GLN A 161 19.59 11.96 12.33
CA GLN A 161 20.34 13.13 12.81
C GLN A 161 19.73 13.73 14.09
N LYS A 162 18.39 13.73 14.21
CA LYS A 162 17.68 14.30 15.36
C LYS A 162 17.79 13.45 16.63
N MET A 163 17.71 12.12 16.53
CA MET A 163 17.63 11.24 17.70
C MET A 163 18.76 10.21 17.84
N GLY A 164 19.64 10.09 16.84
CA GLY A 164 20.63 9.02 16.76
C GLY A 164 20.05 7.72 16.21
N GLU A 165 20.92 6.87 15.67
CA GLU A 165 20.52 5.65 14.98
C GLU A 165 19.83 4.63 15.89
N GLU A 166 20.36 4.40 17.10
CA GLU A 166 19.78 3.45 18.05
C GLU A 166 18.36 3.87 18.50
N ARG A 167 18.17 5.14 18.84
CA ARG A 167 16.83 5.66 19.19
C ARG A 167 15.88 5.62 18.00
N PHE A 168 16.38 5.86 16.78
CA PHE A 168 15.58 5.73 15.56
C PHE A 168 15.16 4.28 15.28
N GLN A 169 16.01 3.31 15.57
CA GLN A 169 15.64 1.89 15.48
C GLN A 169 14.55 1.54 16.51
N LYS A 170 14.70 1.98 17.76
CA LYS A 170 13.67 1.81 18.78
C LYS A 170 12.36 2.49 18.40
N TYR A 171 12.42 3.72 17.90
CA TYR A 171 11.25 4.46 17.42
C TYR A 171 10.47 3.70 16.33
N GLN A 172 11.18 3.08 15.38
CA GLN A 172 10.55 2.25 14.35
C GLN A 172 9.88 1.00 14.94
N GLN A 173 10.56 0.31 15.87
CA GLN A 173 10.01 -0.86 16.55
C GLN A 173 8.75 -0.50 17.35
N ASP A 174 8.78 0.60 18.10
CA ASP A 174 7.64 1.08 18.88
C ASP A 174 6.47 1.49 17.98
N THR A 175 6.76 2.12 16.83
CA THR A 175 5.75 2.48 15.83
C THR A 175 5.08 1.24 15.25
N LEU A 176 5.86 0.22 14.90
CA LEU A 176 5.36 -1.05 14.40
C LEU A 176 4.49 -1.78 15.44
N LEU A 177 4.96 -1.84 16.69
CA LEU A 177 4.22 -2.46 17.80
C LEU A 177 2.86 -1.80 18.03
N LYS A 178 2.81 -0.47 17.98
CA LYS A 178 1.54 0.27 18.08
C LYS A 178 0.60 -0.06 16.93
N GLY A 179 1.13 -0.19 15.71
CA GLY A 179 0.36 -0.65 14.55
C GLY A 179 -0.24 -2.03 14.79
N ILE A 180 0.60 -3.02 15.14
CA ILE A 180 0.17 -4.40 15.39
C ILE A 180 -0.90 -4.46 16.49
N ASN A 181 -0.67 -3.84 17.65
CA ASN A 181 -1.65 -3.85 18.73
C ASN A 181 -2.98 -3.19 18.31
N THR A 182 -2.94 -2.13 17.48
CA THR A 182 -4.16 -1.51 16.95
C THR A 182 -4.94 -2.47 16.06
N HIS A 183 -4.28 -3.16 15.12
CA HIS A 183 -4.92 -4.16 14.26
C HIS A 183 -5.49 -5.33 15.06
N ASP A 184 -4.72 -5.88 16.01
CA ASP A 184 -5.16 -6.97 16.87
C ASP A 184 -6.39 -6.58 17.71
N CYS A 185 -6.42 -5.36 18.26
CA CYS A 185 -7.57 -4.84 19.00
C CYS A 185 -8.82 -4.71 18.12
N ILE A 186 -8.68 -4.15 16.91
CA ILE A 186 -9.79 -4.02 15.95
C ILE A 186 -10.30 -5.40 15.55
N ARG A 187 -9.39 -6.32 15.21
CA ARG A 187 -9.73 -7.69 14.85
C ARG A 187 -10.54 -8.38 15.94
N ASN A 188 -10.04 -8.35 17.17
CA ASN A 188 -10.70 -9.00 18.30
C ASN A 188 -12.07 -8.38 18.57
N GLN A 189 -12.21 -7.05 18.50
CA GLN A 189 -13.51 -6.37 18.63
C GLN A 189 -14.51 -6.84 17.58
N LEU A 190 -14.09 -6.91 16.31
CA LEU A 190 -14.94 -7.34 15.20
C LEU A 190 -15.31 -8.84 15.28
N LEU A 191 -14.52 -9.65 15.99
CA LEU A 191 -14.82 -11.05 16.30
C LEU A 191 -15.62 -11.23 17.60
N GLY A 192 -15.93 -10.15 18.34
CA GLY A 192 -16.54 -10.23 19.67
C GLY A 192 -15.64 -10.87 20.75
N GLN A 193 -14.32 -10.85 20.53
CA GLN A 193 -13.31 -11.39 21.44
C GLN A 193 -12.76 -10.31 22.38
N ASN A 194 -12.07 -10.74 23.43
CA ASN A 194 -11.43 -9.83 24.38
C ASN A 194 -10.30 -9.02 23.70
N ILE A 195 -10.26 -7.73 24.01
CA ILE A 195 -9.24 -6.81 23.52
C ILE A 195 -8.11 -6.71 24.56
N ASP A 196 -6.87 -6.93 24.12
CA ASP A 196 -5.66 -6.65 24.90
C ASP A 196 -5.06 -5.31 24.46
N LEU A 197 -5.62 -4.22 24.99
CA LEU A 197 -5.22 -2.86 24.62
C LEU A 197 -3.98 -2.43 25.42
N MET A 198 -2.89 -2.12 24.71
CA MET A 198 -1.72 -1.50 25.33
C MET A 198 -2.02 -0.06 25.76
N ALA A 199 -1.45 0.39 26.88
CA ALA A 199 -1.66 1.75 27.40
C ALA A 199 -1.27 2.82 26.36
N GLU A 200 -0.21 2.59 25.60
CA GLU A 200 0.26 3.46 24.53
C GLU A 200 -0.68 3.52 23.31
N ASN A 201 -1.69 2.64 23.25
CA ASN A 201 -2.67 2.52 22.19
C ASN A 201 -4.05 3.07 22.55
N GLU A 202 -4.27 3.57 23.78
CA GLU A 202 -5.56 4.12 24.22
C GLU A 202 -6.09 5.21 23.29
N GLY A 203 -5.22 6.11 22.81
CA GLY A 203 -5.60 7.15 21.86
C GLY A 203 -5.98 6.59 20.49
N HIS A 204 -5.24 5.61 19.96
CA HIS A 204 -5.62 4.94 18.71
C HIS A 204 -6.99 4.24 18.84
N TRP A 205 -7.22 3.58 19.98
CA TRP A 205 -8.50 2.93 20.26
C TRP A 205 -9.65 3.94 20.28
N LYS A 206 -9.50 5.03 21.04
CA LYS A 206 -10.48 6.13 21.07
C LYS A 206 -10.75 6.73 19.68
N SER A 207 -9.71 6.85 18.86
CA SER A 207 -9.81 7.42 17.50
C SER A 207 -10.73 6.60 16.58
N VAL A 208 -10.60 5.26 16.61
CA VAL A 208 -11.32 4.36 15.69
C VAL A 208 -12.71 3.95 16.17
N GLN A 209 -13.02 4.10 17.46
CA GLN A 209 -14.28 3.63 18.06
C GLN A 209 -15.55 4.02 17.28
N HIS A 210 -15.65 5.27 16.84
CA HIS A 210 -16.81 5.75 16.09
C HIS A 210 -16.98 5.09 14.72
N VAL A 211 -15.89 4.61 14.10
CA VAL A 211 -15.95 3.86 12.84
C VAL A 211 -16.42 2.44 13.13
N LEU A 212 -15.91 1.81 14.19
CA LEU A 212 -16.26 0.43 14.57
C LEU A 212 -17.76 0.29 14.87
N THR A 213 -18.42 1.33 15.39
CA THR A 213 -19.89 1.32 15.60
C THR A 213 -20.71 1.33 14.31
N GLU A 214 -20.09 1.68 13.18
CA GLU A 214 -20.73 1.71 11.86
C GLU A 214 -20.37 0.48 11.01
N ILE A 215 -19.54 -0.43 11.55
CA ILE A 215 -19.23 -1.72 10.95
C ILE A 215 -20.34 -2.70 11.32
N GLY A 216 -20.99 -3.25 10.30
CA GLY A 216 -21.96 -4.32 10.38
C GLY A 216 -21.32 -5.69 10.16
N GLN A 217 -21.94 -6.52 9.32
CA GLN A 217 -21.51 -7.88 9.07
C GLN A 217 -20.05 -7.94 8.57
N VAL A 218 -19.23 -8.72 9.28
CA VAL A 218 -17.86 -9.04 8.92
C VAL A 218 -17.85 -10.33 8.09
N VAL A 219 -17.24 -10.30 6.92
CA VAL A 219 -17.12 -11.44 5.99
C VAL A 219 -15.85 -12.24 6.28
N ASP A 220 -14.73 -11.54 6.46
CA ASP A 220 -13.45 -12.13 6.86
C ASP A 220 -12.44 -11.06 7.29
N GLN A 221 -11.36 -11.50 7.91
CA GLN A 221 -10.27 -10.65 8.41
C GLN A 221 -8.92 -11.34 8.29
N GLU A 222 -7.89 -10.58 7.93
CA GLU A 222 -6.49 -11.03 7.91
C GLU A 222 -6.25 -12.29 7.06
N GLN A 223 -6.91 -12.39 5.90
CA GLN A 223 -6.76 -13.53 4.98
C GLN A 223 -5.81 -13.20 3.83
N ASP A 224 -5.09 -14.24 3.40
CA ASP A 224 -4.31 -14.20 2.18
C ASP A 224 -5.22 -14.25 0.95
N VAL A 225 -4.83 -13.52 -0.09
CA VAL A 225 -5.47 -13.54 -1.41
C VAL A 225 -4.42 -13.63 -2.49
N ILE A 226 -4.74 -14.34 -3.58
CA ILE A 226 -3.90 -14.48 -4.76
C ILE A 226 -4.73 -14.04 -5.95
N HIS A 227 -4.15 -13.23 -6.83
CA HIS A 227 -4.73 -12.98 -8.13
C HIS A 227 -4.24 -14.06 -9.09
N PRO A 228 -5.08 -15.02 -9.51
CA PRO A 228 -4.64 -16.17 -10.30
C PRO A 228 -4.13 -15.76 -11.68
N GLU A 229 -4.70 -14.70 -12.26
CA GLU A 229 -4.36 -14.27 -13.62
C GLU A 229 -3.17 -13.30 -13.72
N LEU A 230 -2.90 -12.53 -12.66
CA LEU A 230 -1.89 -11.47 -12.63
C LEU A 230 -0.70 -11.78 -11.70
N PHE A 231 -0.71 -12.98 -11.10
CA PHE A 231 0.42 -13.59 -10.40
C PHE A 231 1.02 -12.74 -9.26
N TYR A 232 0.17 -12.10 -8.46
CA TYR A 232 0.58 -11.47 -7.20
C TYR A 232 -0.27 -11.97 -6.04
N LYS A 233 0.23 -11.76 -4.82
CA LYS A 233 -0.48 -12.11 -3.59
C LYS A 233 -0.58 -10.93 -2.64
N GLY A 234 -1.49 -11.02 -1.67
CA GLY A 234 -1.69 -10.00 -0.66
C GLY A 234 -2.33 -10.59 0.58
N LYS A 235 -2.40 -9.77 1.63
CA LYS A 235 -3.16 -10.05 2.83
C LYS A 235 -3.94 -8.79 3.17
N PHE A 236 -5.27 -8.86 3.15
CA PHE A 236 -6.12 -7.72 3.44
C PHE A 236 -6.48 -7.71 4.93
N ASP A 237 -6.72 -6.52 5.50
CA ASP A 237 -7.06 -6.43 6.92
C ASP A 237 -8.47 -6.94 7.20
N CYS A 238 -9.48 -6.43 6.50
CA CYS A 238 -10.88 -6.78 6.76
C CYS A 238 -11.77 -6.62 5.51
N ILE A 239 -12.79 -7.49 5.39
CA ILE A 239 -13.94 -7.26 4.53
C ILE A 239 -15.18 -7.23 5.42
N ALA A 240 -15.88 -6.10 5.43
CA ALA A 240 -17.09 -5.91 6.23
C ALA A 240 -18.03 -4.87 5.62
N ALA A 241 -19.28 -4.89 6.07
CA ALA A 241 -20.26 -3.87 5.72
C ALA A 241 -20.00 -2.60 6.54
N TYR A 242 -19.65 -1.49 5.89
CA TYR A 242 -19.61 -0.17 6.51
C TYR A 242 -20.84 0.61 6.09
N ARG A 243 -21.69 1.02 7.04
CA ARG A 243 -22.98 1.67 6.76
C ARG A 243 -23.80 0.92 5.69
N ASN A 244 -23.94 -0.39 5.89
CA ASN A 244 -24.63 -1.33 4.99
C ASN A 244 -23.99 -1.52 3.60
N THR A 245 -22.79 -0.98 3.36
CA THR A 245 -22.06 -1.17 2.10
C THR A 245 -20.85 -2.06 2.30
N LEU A 246 -20.82 -3.20 1.62
CA LEU A 246 -19.70 -4.13 1.71
C LEU A 246 -18.44 -3.52 1.07
N CYS A 247 -17.35 -3.52 1.82
CA CYS A 247 -16.06 -2.97 1.37
C CYS A 247 -14.88 -3.76 1.94
N VAL A 248 -13.74 -3.70 1.24
CA VAL A 248 -12.43 -4.08 1.79
C VAL A 248 -11.87 -2.88 2.54
N ILE A 249 -11.38 -3.11 3.76
CA ILE A 249 -11.00 -2.07 4.70
C ILE A 249 -9.50 -2.21 4.98
N GLU A 250 -8.79 -1.09 4.92
CA GLU A 250 -7.39 -0.98 5.36
C GLU A 250 -7.33 -0.05 6.59
N TRP A 251 -6.84 -0.57 7.71
CA TRP A 251 -6.59 0.22 8.92
C TRP A 251 -5.17 0.77 8.88
N LYS A 252 -4.99 2.07 9.16
CA LYS A 252 -3.67 2.70 9.19
C LYS A 252 -3.53 3.63 10.37
N THR A 253 -2.47 3.47 11.15
CA THR A 253 -2.08 4.47 12.15
C THR A 253 -1.30 5.61 11.51
N SER A 254 -1.49 6.84 12.00
CA SER A 254 -0.70 7.98 11.56
C SER A 254 -0.53 9.02 12.65
N SER A 255 0.68 9.57 12.79
CA SER A 255 0.91 10.74 13.63
C SER A 255 0.44 12.06 12.98
N LYS A 256 0.18 12.05 11.67
CA LYS A 256 -0.22 13.24 10.90
C LYS A 256 -1.63 13.10 10.37
N LYS A 257 -2.41 14.18 10.44
CA LYS A 257 -3.74 14.25 9.83
C LYS A 257 -3.63 14.02 8.32
N ARG A 258 -4.59 13.24 7.79
CA ARG A 258 -4.69 12.86 6.37
C ARG A 258 -6.09 13.23 5.89
N PRO A 259 -6.39 14.52 5.68
CA PRO A 259 -7.74 14.98 5.37
C PRO A 259 -8.22 14.58 3.97
N LEU A 260 -7.31 14.29 3.04
CA LEU A 260 -7.63 13.85 1.68
C LEU A 260 -7.11 12.43 1.42
N LEU A 261 -7.80 11.67 0.56
CA LEU A 261 -7.39 10.34 0.12
C LEU A 261 -5.96 10.35 -0.47
N SER A 262 -5.61 11.38 -1.25
CA SER A 262 -4.27 11.58 -1.82
C SER A 262 -3.18 11.76 -0.76
N ASN A 263 -3.52 12.10 0.49
CA ASN A 263 -2.55 12.17 1.58
C ASN A 263 -2.18 10.79 2.14
N THR A 264 -2.85 9.71 1.69
CA THR A 264 -2.64 8.33 2.15
C THR A 264 -1.64 7.54 1.29
N TYR A 265 -0.93 8.21 0.37
CA TYR A 265 0.12 7.63 -0.48
C TYR A 265 -0.39 6.43 -1.30
N ASP A 266 0.29 5.28 -1.22
CA ASP A 266 -0.03 4.07 -2.00
C ASP A 266 -1.19 3.26 -1.39
N ASN A 267 -1.77 3.64 -0.24
CA ASN A 267 -2.88 2.89 0.38
C ASN A 267 -4.09 2.66 -0.56
N PRO A 268 -4.53 3.63 -1.38
CA PRO A 268 -5.64 3.40 -2.31
C PRO A 268 -5.26 2.40 -3.42
N ILE A 269 -4.00 2.41 -3.86
CA ILE A 269 -3.47 1.45 -4.85
C ILE A 269 -3.41 0.05 -4.22
N GLN A 270 -2.96 -0.05 -2.96
CA GLN A 270 -2.94 -1.31 -2.19
C GLN A 270 -4.35 -1.91 -2.08
N LEU A 271 -5.35 -1.10 -1.73
CA LEU A 271 -6.74 -1.55 -1.64
C LEU A 271 -7.30 -2.00 -3.01
N ALA A 272 -7.00 -1.26 -4.09
CA ALA A 272 -7.41 -1.66 -5.43
C ALA A 272 -6.77 -3.00 -5.83
N ALA A 273 -5.50 -3.22 -5.49
CA ALA A 273 -4.82 -4.50 -5.71
C ALA A 273 -5.48 -5.66 -4.95
N TYR A 274 -5.85 -5.46 -3.67
CA TYR A 274 -6.58 -6.47 -2.91
C TYR A 274 -7.96 -6.72 -3.50
N LEU A 275 -8.69 -5.67 -3.88
CA LEU A 275 -10.01 -5.77 -4.48
C LEU A 275 -9.99 -6.60 -5.77
N GLY A 276 -9.04 -6.34 -6.67
CA GLY A 276 -8.89 -7.12 -7.90
C GLY A 276 -8.55 -8.59 -7.62
N ALA A 277 -7.64 -8.86 -6.68
CA ALA A 277 -7.30 -10.23 -6.30
C ALA A 277 -8.49 -10.96 -5.66
N ILE A 278 -9.25 -10.28 -4.79
CA ILE A 278 -10.44 -10.83 -4.14
C ILE A 278 -11.49 -11.21 -5.19
N ASN A 279 -11.83 -10.27 -6.09
CA ASN A 279 -12.86 -10.48 -7.12
C ASN A 279 -12.48 -11.54 -8.16
N ARG A 280 -11.19 -11.73 -8.43
CA ARG A 280 -10.69 -12.76 -9.37
C ARG A 280 -10.44 -14.11 -8.72
N SER A 281 -10.39 -14.17 -7.40
CA SER A 281 -10.25 -15.42 -6.65
C SER A 281 -11.62 -16.05 -6.36
N HIS A 282 -11.64 -17.34 -6.03
CA HIS A 282 -12.86 -18.00 -5.53
C HIS A 282 -13.23 -17.61 -4.08
N PHE A 283 -12.54 -16.63 -3.49
CA PHE A 283 -12.71 -16.22 -2.10
C PHE A 283 -14.14 -15.81 -1.78
N LEU A 284 -14.75 -14.92 -2.58
CA LEU A 284 -16.11 -14.42 -2.33
C LEU A 284 -17.19 -15.44 -2.69
N SER A 285 -17.01 -16.18 -3.78
CA SER A 285 -17.98 -17.18 -4.24
C SER A 285 -18.20 -18.27 -3.18
N SER A 286 -17.14 -18.67 -2.47
CA SER A 286 -17.23 -19.63 -1.35
C SER A 286 -18.10 -19.13 -0.18
N LYS A 287 -18.39 -17.83 -0.13
CA LYS A 287 -19.19 -17.14 0.90
C LYS A 287 -20.54 -16.66 0.37
N GLY A 288 -20.92 -17.03 -0.84
CA GLY A 288 -22.19 -16.61 -1.46
C GLY A 288 -22.23 -15.13 -1.85
N ILE A 289 -21.06 -14.49 -2.03
CA ILE A 289 -20.94 -13.09 -2.43
C ILE A 289 -20.45 -13.05 -3.87
N ASP A 290 -21.15 -12.30 -4.72
CA ASP A 290 -20.82 -12.20 -6.15
C ASP A 290 -19.55 -11.38 -6.36
N LYS A 291 -19.59 -10.08 -6.02
CA LYS A 291 -18.46 -9.17 -6.19
C LYS A 291 -18.38 -8.10 -5.13
N LEU A 292 -17.17 -7.62 -4.89
CA LEU A 292 -16.88 -6.50 -4.01
C LEU A 292 -16.48 -5.30 -4.86
N SER A 293 -17.12 -4.14 -4.67
CA SER A 293 -16.88 -2.96 -5.51
C SER A 293 -16.35 -1.74 -4.76
N ASN A 294 -16.32 -1.79 -3.43
CA ASN A 294 -15.96 -0.65 -2.59
C ASN A 294 -14.78 -1.00 -1.70
N ALA A 295 -14.04 0.03 -1.33
CA ALA A 295 -12.93 -0.07 -0.41
C ALA A 295 -12.94 1.14 0.54
N MET A 296 -12.21 1.07 1.65
CA MET A 296 -11.92 2.27 2.43
C MET A 296 -10.60 2.21 3.17
N VAL A 297 -9.95 3.37 3.29
CA VAL A 297 -8.81 3.58 4.18
C VAL A 297 -9.31 4.27 5.45
N VAL A 298 -9.02 3.70 6.62
CA VAL A 298 -9.33 4.32 7.91
C VAL A 298 -8.03 4.75 8.58
N VAL A 299 -7.84 6.06 8.72
CA VAL A 299 -6.63 6.64 9.31
C VAL A 299 -6.86 6.96 10.78
N ILE A 300 -6.17 6.26 11.66
CA ILE A 300 -6.31 6.23 13.11
C ILE A 300 -5.21 7.07 13.75
N TYR A 301 -5.57 7.92 14.72
CA TYR A 301 -4.66 8.91 15.31
C TYR A 301 -4.31 8.60 16.77
N PRO A 302 -3.05 8.82 17.20
CA PRO A 302 -2.59 8.49 18.55
C PRO A 302 -3.14 9.41 19.65
N GLY A 303 -3.66 10.59 19.31
CA GLY A 303 -4.20 11.55 20.28
C GLY A 303 -5.67 11.31 20.65
N GLY A 304 -6.33 10.31 20.05
CA GLY A 304 -7.76 10.05 20.26
C GLY A 304 -8.68 10.98 19.48
N GLU A 305 -8.15 11.80 18.58
CA GLU A 305 -8.97 12.53 17.62
C GLU A 305 -9.70 11.54 16.70
N PRO A 306 -10.93 11.86 16.25
CA PRO A 306 -11.68 10.97 15.35
C PRO A 306 -10.83 10.54 14.15
N ALA A 307 -10.82 9.23 13.87
CA ALA A 307 -10.21 8.65 12.68
C ALA A 307 -10.83 9.26 11.41
N THR A 308 -10.02 9.39 10.35
CA THR A 308 -10.51 9.84 9.04
C THR A 308 -10.85 8.63 8.18
N VAL A 309 -12.08 8.57 7.69
CA VAL A 309 -12.53 7.52 6.77
C VAL A 309 -12.46 8.05 5.33
N HIS A 310 -11.67 7.40 4.50
CA HIS A 310 -11.64 7.66 3.06
C HIS A 310 -12.34 6.53 2.32
N PHE A 311 -13.63 6.71 2.03
CA PHE A 311 -14.41 5.75 1.28
C PHE A 311 -14.10 5.83 -0.22
N MET A 312 -13.88 4.68 -0.84
CA MET A 312 -13.61 4.51 -2.27
C MET A 312 -14.77 3.75 -2.89
N ASN A 313 -15.57 4.46 -3.70
CA ASN A 313 -16.61 3.83 -4.52
C ASN A 313 -16.00 3.10 -5.72
N SER A 314 -16.83 2.38 -6.48
CA SER A 314 -16.40 1.62 -7.66
C SER A 314 -15.56 2.42 -8.66
N ALA A 315 -15.93 3.67 -8.98
CA ALA A 315 -15.18 4.50 -9.91
C ALA A 315 -13.79 4.89 -9.36
N THR A 316 -13.71 5.17 -8.06
CA THR A 316 -12.44 5.48 -7.38
C THR A 316 -11.55 4.25 -7.31
N CYS A 317 -12.12 3.08 -7.00
CA CYS A 317 -11.42 1.80 -7.04
C CYS A 317 -10.87 1.49 -8.45
N GLN A 318 -11.66 1.72 -9.49
CA GLN A 318 -11.24 1.52 -10.89
C GLN A 318 -10.05 2.42 -11.25
N HIS A 319 -10.09 3.70 -10.87
CA HIS A 319 -8.97 4.61 -11.10
C HIS A 319 -7.67 4.11 -10.44
N TYR A 320 -7.72 3.71 -9.16
CA TYR A 320 -6.54 3.21 -8.47
C TYR A 320 -6.13 1.80 -8.91
N TRP A 321 -7.04 1.03 -9.50
CA TRP A 321 -6.72 -0.23 -10.16
C TRP A 321 -5.83 -0.02 -11.39
N GLU A 322 -6.13 0.98 -12.21
CA GLU A 322 -5.27 1.35 -13.34
C GLU A 322 -3.86 1.74 -12.87
N CYS A 323 -3.77 2.55 -11.80
CA CYS A 323 -2.49 2.84 -11.17
C CYS A 323 -1.78 1.57 -10.66
N TRP A 324 -2.51 0.61 -10.08
CA TRP A 324 -1.94 -0.66 -9.66
C TRP A 324 -1.37 -1.46 -10.83
N LEU A 325 -2.09 -1.55 -11.95
CA LEU A 325 -1.63 -2.27 -13.14
C LEU A 325 -0.33 -1.70 -13.71
N GLU A 326 -0.18 -0.37 -13.70
CA GLU A 326 1.08 0.28 -14.07
C GLU A 326 2.24 -0.14 -13.16
N ARG A 327 1.99 -0.15 -11.84
CA ARG A 327 2.99 -0.58 -10.84
C ARG A 327 3.33 -2.05 -11.01
N LEU A 328 2.36 -2.91 -11.26
CA LEU A 328 2.56 -4.33 -11.50
C LEU A 328 3.36 -4.60 -12.78
N LYS A 329 3.00 -3.95 -13.90
CA LYS A 329 3.75 -4.05 -15.17
C LYS A 329 5.20 -3.63 -14.96
N LYS A 330 5.44 -2.48 -14.32
CA LYS A 330 6.79 -2.00 -13.98
C LYS A 330 7.58 -3.02 -13.16
N TYR A 331 6.96 -3.64 -12.16
CA TYR A 331 7.62 -4.66 -11.35
C TYR A 331 8.08 -5.86 -12.17
N TRP A 332 7.21 -6.39 -13.03
CA TRP A 332 7.53 -7.53 -13.89
C TRP A 332 8.61 -7.20 -14.93
N THR A 333 8.63 -5.99 -15.46
CA THR A 333 9.71 -5.50 -16.33
C THR A 333 11.04 -5.46 -15.58
N MET A 334 11.06 -4.90 -14.35
CA MET A 334 12.26 -4.86 -13.52
C MET A 334 12.78 -6.26 -13.19
N LYS A 335 11.88 -7.21 -12.93
CA LYS A 335 12.27 -8.59 -12.60
C LYS A 335 12.93 -9.35 -13.75
N ALA A 336 12.47 -9.13 -14.98
CA ALA A 336 13.13 -9.71 -16.15
C ALA A 336 14.52 -9.10 -16.42
N GLN A 337 14.80 -7.89 -15.97
CA GLN A 337 16.12 -7.25 -16.10
C GLN A 337 17.12 -7.69 -15.01
N GLU A 338 16.61 -8.22 -13.89
CA GLU A 338 17.43 -8.76 -12.80
C GLU A 338 17.87 -10.23 -13.05
N THR A 339 17.25 -10.91 -14.02
CA THR A 339 17.48 -12.31 -14.39
C THR A 339 18.35 -12.36 -15.65
#